data_AF-A0A7X8DBB3-F1
#
_entry.id   AF-A0A7X8DBB3-F1
#
_cell.length_a   1.000
_cell.length_b   1.000
_cell.length_c   1.000
_cell.angle_alpha   90.00
_cell.angle_beta   90.00
_cell.angle_gamma   90.00
#
_symmetry.space_group_name_H-M   'P 1'
#
loop_
_entity.id
_entity.type
_entity.pdbx_description
1 polymer ?
#
loop_
_entity_poly.entity_id
_entity_poly.type
_entity_poly.pdbx_seq_one_letter_code
_entity_poly.pdbx_strand_id
1 'polypeptide(L)'
;MKIKKNVLPILLILIISLCVCASAAQTSGETLSLTLCADFSGGFSGGAIEEKQITMPVENEPASQSLIAFALADGLSDWTGLDFTLNDVLFPDDESVIVDWSKDSTLIAGIDDREFKEGFRFYDAVSLNWFMMDSLLSTLKRNMEITTVHYQSEEQPVTFPNPEDMATQGLTVLPIDQPYEGSVFFLSHAGGRGEDELDSDDGDLMVDEQIVEGVLFTSLLESDSGENLSPYQAASGLFELILKDKLAEGTDYSEKEPMSITCVDVTDIEGKECYLLSVSGVFNTKAWEYAVDYDLESQNVYLISDTGNQLVGSLLDLGRGDNIVDEQIVEGVLFTSLLESDSGENLTPYQAASGLYDLILKDKLVSGTDYSKDHPM
;
A
#
# COMPACT_ATOMS: atom_id res chain seq x y z
N MET A 1 10.28 -87.68 25.82
CA MET A 1 9.38 -87.06 26.83
C MET A 1 9.99 -85.73 27.28
N LYS A 2 9.23 -84.64 27.13
CA LYS A 2 9.39 -83.28 27.70
C LYS A 2 10.59 -82.40 27.32
N ILE A 3 10.22 -81.30 26.65
CA ILE A 3 10.91 -80.00 26.48
C ILE A 3 10.99 -79.27 27.83
N LYS A 4 12.06 -78.48 28.07
CA LYS A 4 12.05 -77.05 28.50
C LYS A 4 13.48 -76.54 28.72
N LYS A 5 13.93 -75.61 27.87
CA LYS A 5 14.03 -74.15 28.10
C LYS A 5 15.23 -73.76 28.96
N ASN A 6 16.19 -73.07 28.31
CA ASN A 6 16.85 -71.83 28.78
C ASN A 6 18.18 -71.63 28.06
N VAL A 7 18.16 -71.07 26.85
CA VAL A 7 19.32 -70.37 26.28
C VAL A 7 18.82 -69.17 25.47
N LEU A 8 18.45 -68.12 26.19
CA LEU A 8 18.35 -66.76 25.66
C LEU A 8 18.64 -65.85 26.86
N PRO A 9 19.90 -65.38 27.01
CA PRO A 9 20.22 -64.03 26.54
C PRO A 9 21.72 -63.88 26.19
N ILE A 10 22.18 -64.44 25.08
CA ILE A 10 23.55 -64.14 24.56
C ILE A 10 23.49 -63.54 23.16
N LEU A 11 22.35 -63.61 22.47
CA LEU A 11 22.16 -63.03 21.14
C LEU A 11 21.70 -61.55 21.14
N LEU A 12 21.56 -60.91 22.32
CA LEU A 12 21.09 -59.50 22.41
C LEU A 12 22.22 -58.49 22.67
N ILE A 13 23.45 -58.94 22.97
CA ILE A 13 24.58 -58.05 23.27
C ILE A 13 25.49 -57.84 22.04
N LEU A 14 25.32 -58.64 20.97
CA LEU A 14 26.13 -58.51 19.75
C LEU A 14 25.53 -57.61 18.65
N ILE A 15 24.36 -57.00 18.87
CA ILE A 15 23.74 -56.05 17.93
C ILE A 15 23.92 -54.58 18.37
N ILE A 16 24.39 -54.34 19.60
CA ILE A 16 24.60 -52.96 20.12
C ILE A 16 26.06 -52.48 19.90
N SER A 17 26.96 -53.35 19.42
CA SER A 17 28.38 -53.01 19.18
C SER A 17 28.73 -52.84 17.69
N LEU A 18 27.79 -52.33 16.89
CA LEU A 18 28.01 -51.84 15.51
C LEU A 18 27.43 -50.42 15.27
N CYS A 19 27.00 -49.72 16.34
CA CYS A 19 26.42 -48.38 16.26
C CYS A 19 27.35 -47.23 16.68
N VAL A 20 28.67 -47.39 16.55
CA VAL A 20 29.61 -46.28 16.65
C VAL A 20 30.64 -46.46 15.53
N CYS A 21 30.80 -45.42 14.71
CA CYS A 21 31.58 -45.37 13.47
C CYS A 21 30.84 -45.76 12.18
N ALA A 22 29.54 -45.44 12.07
CA ALA A 22 29.06 -44.84 10.84
C ALA A 22 29.20 -43.34 11.06
N SER A 23 30.29 -42.78 10.54
CA SER A 23 30.40 -41.36 10.28
C SER A 23 29.08 -40.90 9.65
N ALA A 24 28.26 -40.21 10.44
CA ALA A 24 27.45 -39.14 9.89
C ALA A 24 28.47 -38.18 9.28
N ALA A 25 28.82 -38.45 8.02
CA ALA A 25 29.03 -37.37 7.10
C ALA A 25 27.75 -36.56 7.22
N GLN A 26 27.79 -35.52 8.05
CA GLN A 26 27.13 -34.28 7.70
C GLN A 26 27.67 -33.99 6.30
N THR A 27 26.98 -34.49 5.28
CA THR A 27 26.78 -33.72 4.07
C THR A 27 26.18 -32.42 4.58
N SER A 28 27.07 -31.49 4.91
CA SER A 28 26.78 -30.07 4.90
C SER A 28 26.26 -29.84 3.49
N GLY A 29 24.95 -30.04 3.30
CA GLY A 29 24.30 -29.73 2.04
C GLY A 29 24.59 -28.27 1.80
N GLU A 30 25.22 -27.95 0.67
CA GLU A 30 25.39 -26.58 0.27
C GLU A 30 24.00 -25.96 0.17
N THR A 31 23.87 -24.77 0.76
CA THR A 31 22.61 -24.06 0.82
C THR A 31 22.71 -22.81 -0.01
N LEU A 32 21.72 -22.59 -0.88
CA LEU A 32 21.60 -21.37 -1.66
C LEU A 32 20.81 -20.34 -0.85
N SER A 33 21.36 -19.13 -0.70
CA SER A 33 20.63 -17.99 -0.14
C SER A 33 19.81 -17.35 -1.25
N LEU A 34 18.51 -17.19 -1.02
CA LEU A 34 17.56 -16.62 -1.97
C LEU A 34 16.81 -15.46 -1.32
N THR A 35 16.45 -14.45 -2.11
CA THR A 35 15.77 -13.24 -1.67
C THR A 35 14.34 -13.23 -2.20
N LEU A 36 13.35 -13.35 -1.33
CA LEU A 36 11.95 -13.14 -1.69
C LEU A 36 11.65 -11.65 -1.67
N CYS A 37 10.84 -11.19 -2.62
CA CYS A 37 10.36 -9.80 -2.70
C CYS A 37 8.83 -9.80 -2.59
N ALA A 38 8.30 -9.10 -1.59
CA ALA A 38 6.90 -8.75 -1.51
C ALA A 38 6.73 -7.33 -2.05
N ASP A 39 6.13 -7.21 -3.23
CA ASP A 39 6.05 -5.98 -4.00
C ASP A 39 4.66 -5.38 -3.88
N PHE A 40 4.55 -4.32 -3.08
CA PHE A 40 3.31 -3.58 -2.83
C PHE A 40 3.17 -2.37 -3.76
N SER A 41 3.93 -2.31 -4.86
CA SER A 41 3.87 -1.16 -5.75
C SER A 41 2.50 -0.94 -6.34
N GLY A 42 1.76 -2.00 -6.66
CA GLY A 42 0.37 -1.89 -7.14
C GLY A 42 0.21 -0.91 -8.31
N GLY A 43 1.29 -0.72 -9.07
CA GLY A 43 1.38 0.18 -10.21
C GLY A 43 1.87 1.61 -9.94
N PHE A 44 2.34 1.91 -8.73
CA PHE A 44 3.03 3.15 -8.39
C PHE A 44 4.56 2.97 -8.37
N SER A 45 5.29 3.87 -9.04
CA SER A 45 6.77 3.83 -9.12
C SER A 45 7.50 4.01 -7.78
N GLY A 46 6.79 4.45 -6.74
CA GLY A 46 7.28 4.60 -5.35
C GLY A 46 6.93 3.44 -4.41
N GLY A 47 6.35 2.36 -4.93
CA GLY A 47 5.92 1.19 -4.17
C GLY A 47 6.95 0.60 -3.20
N ALA A 48 6.49 0.16 -2.03
CA ALA A 48 7.35 -0.57 -1.09
C ALA A 48 7.62 -1.98 -1.61
N ILE A 49 8.91 -2.34 -1.66
CA ILE A 49 9.34 -3.73 -1.81
C ILE A 49 9.94 -4.17 -0.47
N GLU A 50 9.31 -5.14 0.17
CA GLU A 50 9.89 -5.82 1.32
C GLU A 50 10.72 -7.02 0.84
N GLU A 51 11.90 -7.21 1.41
CA GLU A 51 12.76 -8.35 1.10
C GLU A 51 12.85 -9.32 2.28
N LYS A 52 12.82 -10.62 2.00
CA LYS A 52 13.05 -11.68 2.99
C LYS A 52 14.03 -12.72 2.47
N GLN A 53 15.09 -12.99 3.22
CA GLN A 53 16.03 -14.05 2.89
C GLN A 53 15.47 -15.43 3.28
N ILE A 54 15.58 -16.38 2.37
CA ILE A 54 15.33 -17.81 2.61
C ILE A 54 16.54 -18.63 2.21
N THR A 55 16.52 -19.91 2.59
CA THR A 55 17.61 -20.82 2.33
C THR A 55 17.07 -22.09 1.68
N MET A 56 17.58 -22.42 0.50
CA MET A 56 17.20 -23.63 -0.23
C MET A 56 18.33 -24.68 -0.12
N PRO A 57 18.05 -25.91 0.33
CA PRO A 57 19.03 -26.99 0.30
C PRO A 57 19.31 -27.43 -1.14
N VAL A 58 20.58 -27.59 -1.51
CA VAL A 58 20.99 -28.07 -2.84
C VAL A 58 21.52 -29.49 -2.73
N GLU A 59 20.83 -30.45 -3.36
CA GLU A 59 21.28 -31.85 -3.38
C GLU A 59 22.37 -32.10 -4.42
N ASN A 60 22.40 -31.36 -5.54
CA ASN A 60 23.39 -31.45 -6.60
C ASN A 60 23.71 -30.06 -7.16
N GLU A 61 25.00 -29.70 -7.26
CA GLU A 61 25.43 -28.44 -7.88
C GLU A 61 25.72 -28.56 -9.39
N PRO A 62 25.38 -27.54 -10.19
CA PRO A 62 24.51 -26.41 -9.85
C PRO A 62 23.03 -26.84 -9.79
N ALA A 63 22.24 -26.23 -8.91
CA ALA A 63 20.78 -26.41 -8.91
C ALA A 63 20.20 -25.94 -10.26
N SER A 64 19.21 -26.66 -10.80
CA SER A 64 18.55 -26.21 -12.03
C SER A 64 17.75 -24.93 -11.78
N GLN A 65 17.71 -24.04 -12.77
CA GLN A 65 16.96 -22.78 -12.67
C GLN A 65 15.48 -23.00 -12.35
N SER A 66 14.84 -24.02 -12.95
CA SER A 66 13.45 -24.37 -12.63
C SER A 66 13.28 -24.76 -11.16
N LEU A 67 14.21 -25.51 -10.56
CA LEU A 67 14.13 -25.87 -9.14
C LEU A 67 14.21 -24.63 -8.25
N ILE A 68 15.08 -23.67 -8.60
CA ILE A 68 15.18 -22.39 -7.90
C ILE A 68 13.86 -21.61 -8.06
N ALA A 69 13.27 -21.56 -9.25
CA ALA A 69 12.02 -20.84 -9.52
C ALA A 69 10.87 -21.38 -8.66
N PHE A 70 10.71 -22.71 -8.59
CA PHE A 70 9.71 -23.33 -7.72
C PHE A 70 9.97 -23.04 -6.24
N ALA A 71 11.22 -23.13 -5.78
CA ALA A 71 11.54 -22.82 -4.38
C ALA A 71 11.28 -21.35 -4.01
N LEU A 72 11.44 -20.42 -4.96
CA LEU A 72 11.09 -19.00 -4.78
C LEU A 72 9.57 -18.81 -4.66
N ALA A 73 8.79 -19.46 -5.53
CA ALA A 73 7.33 -19.41 -5.50
C ALA A 73 6.77 -20.05 -4.21
N ASP A 74 7.28 -21.22 -3.82
CA ASP A 74 6.96 -21.86 -2.53
C ASP A 74 7.32 -20.95 -1.36
N GLY A 75 8.50 -20.30 -1.42
CA GLY A 75 8.94 -19.34 -0.42
C GLY A 75 8.02 -18.14 -0.28
N LEU A 76 7.53 -17.58 -1.40
CA LEU A 76 6.52 -16.51 -1.38
C LEU A 76 5.21 -17.00 -0.78
N SER A 77 4.79 -18.23 -1.09
CA SER A 77 3.58 -18.81 -0.50
C SER A 77 3.70 -18.99 1.01
N ASP A 78 4.84 -19.52 1.46
CA ASP A 78 5.16 -19.68 2.88
C ASP A 78 5.30 -18.34 3.61
N TRP A 79 5.69 -17.28 2.92
CA TRP A 79 5.79 -15.96 3.54
C TRP A 79 4.43 -15.25 3.62
N THR A 80 3.69 -15.23 2.53
CA THR A 80 2.49 -14.39 2.38
C THR A 80 1.19 -15.08 2.80
N GLY A 81 1.16 -16.42 2.75
CA GLY A 81 -0.07 -17.19 2.89
C GLY A 81 -0.93 -17.22 1.62
N LEU A 82 -0.46 -16.61 0.52
CA LEU A 82 -1.10 -16.70 -0.80
C LEU A 82 -0.46 -17.85 -1.57
N ASP A 83 -1.24 -18.65 -2.28
CA ASP A 83 -0.71 -19.75 -3.07
C ASP A 83 -0.09 -19.25 -4.39
N PHE A 84 1.24 -19.18 -4.45
CA PHE A 84 2.03 -18.98 -5.67
C PHE A 84 2.29 -20.31 -6.40
N THR A 85 1.25 -21.11 -6.59
CA THR A 85 1.38 -22.45 -7.18
C THR A 85 1.65 -22.35 -8.68
N LEU A 86 2.76 -22.95 -9.12
CA LEU A 86 3.16 -23.01 -10.53
C LEU A 86 3.03 -24.45 -11.05
N ASN A 87 2.56 -24.63 -12.28
CA ASN A 87 2.55 -25.92 -12.97
C ASN A 87 3.92 -26.24 -13.59
N ASP A 88 4.54 -25.25 -14.22
CA ASP A 88 5.83 -25.38 -14.89
C ASP A 88 6.59 -24.05 -14.99
N VAL A 89 7.90 -24.12 -15.18
CA VAL A 89 8.77 -22.97 -15.44
C VAL A 89 9.79 -23.33 -16.53
N LEU A 90 9.72 -22.61 -17.66
CA LEU A 90 10.53 -22.85 -18.85
C LEU A 90 11.48 -21.68 -19.11
N PHE A 91 12.74 -21.99 -19.42
CA PHE A 91 13.76 -21.02 -19.78
C PHE A 91 14.08 -21.17 -21.27
N PRO A 92 13.46 -20.39 -22.17
CA PRO A 92 13.70 -20.49 -23.61
C PRO A 92 15.12 -20.03 -23.99
N ASP A 93 15.70 -19.15 -23.17
CA ASP A 93 17.07 -18.64 -23.26
C ASP A 93 17.58 -18.26 -21.87
N ASP A 94 18.81 -17.75 -21.79
CA ASP A 94 19.48 -17.43 -20.52
C ASP A 94 18.91 -16.17 -19.83
N GLU A 95 18.16 -15.31 -20.54
CA GLU A 95 17.69 -14.02 -20.04
C GLU A 95 16.16 -13.98 -19.81
N SER A 96 15.45 -15.04 -20.19
CA SER A 96 13.99 -15.08 -20.21
C SER A 96 13.44 -16.29 -19.46
N VAL A 97 12.28 -16.12 -18.84
CA VAL A 97 11.53 -17.21 -18.22
C VAL A 97 10.05 -17.13 -18.60
N ILE A 98 9.44 -18.29 -18.82
CA ILE A 98 8.00 -18.46 -18.95
C ILE A 98 7.53 -19.20 -17.71
N VAL A 99 6.64 -18.57 -16.96
CA VAL A 99 6.06 -19.10 -15.72
C VAL A 99 4.61 -19.49 -16.00
N ASP A 100 4.30 -20.78 -15.78
CA ASP A 100 2.96 -21.32 -15.94
C ASP A 100 2.26 -21.40 -14.58
N TRP A 101 1.34 -20.47 -14.32
CA TRP A 101 0.54 -20.44 -13.10
C TRP A 101 -0.46 -21.60 -13.07
N SER A 102 -0.60 -22.21 -11.90
CA SER A 102 -1.66 -23.18 -11.68
C SER A 102 -3.01 -22.50 -11.53
N LYS A 103 -4.08 -23.14 -12.00
CA LYS A 103 -5.46 -22.65 -11.76
C LYS A 103 -5.82 -22.59 -10.28
N ASP A 104 -5.16 -23.38 -9.46
CA ASP A 104 -5.38 -23.41 -8.01
C ASP A 104 -4.62 -22.28 -7.29
N SER A 105 -3.74 -21.56 -7.99
CA SER A 105 -3.04 -20.39 -7.45
C SER A 105 -4.04 -19.30 -7.04
N THR A 106 -3.67 -18.50 -6.04
CA THR A 106 -4.56 -17.44 -5.55
C THR A 106 -4.82 -16.37 -6.62
N LEU A 107 -3.88 -16.18 -7.55
CA LEU A 107 -4.01 -15.27 -8.69
C LEU A 107 -5.19 -15.64 -9.62
N ILE A 108 -5.47 -16.94 -9.78
CA ILE A 108 -6.48 -17.44 -10.74
C ILE A 108 -7.74 -17.92 -10.03
N ALA A 109 -7.61 -18.53 -8.85
CA ALA A 109 -8.74 -19.00 -8.06
C ALA A 109 -9.39 -17.88 -7.22
N GLY A 110 -8.67 -16.78 -6.97
CA GLY A 110 -9.07 -15.74 -6.03
C GLY A 110 -8.83 -16.11 -4.56
N ILE A 111 -9.24 -15.21 -3.66
CA ILE A 111 -9.00 -15.30 -2.20
C ILE A 111 -9.88 -16.37 -1.52
N ASP A 112 -11.13 -16.54 -1.94
CA ASP A 112 -12.14 -17.42 -1.30
C ASP A 112 -12.08 -17.38 0.25
N ASP A 113 -12.21 -18.51 0.96
CA ASP A 113 -12.10 -18.63 2.43
C ASP A 113 -10.64 -18.74 2.95
N ARG A 114 -9.63 -18.29 2.19
CA ARG A 114 -8.21 -18.53 2.53
C ARG A 114 -7.71 -17.66 3.70
N GLU A 115 -6.88 -18.23 4.57
CA GLU A 115 -6.26 -17.50 5.69
C GLU A 115 -5.02 -16.72 5.23
N PHE A 116 -5.04 -15.39 5.39
CA PHE A 116 -3.87 -14.54 5.16
C PHE A 116 -2.85 -14.61 6.30
N LYS A 117 -1.56 -14.53 5.98
CA LYS A 117 -0.53 -14.24 6.99
C LYS A 117 -0.48 -12.74 7.26
N GLU A 118 -0.07 -12.39 8.48
CA GLU A 118 0.02 -11.01 8.97
C GLU A 118 0.77 -10.10 7.98
N GLY A 119 0.16 -8.96 7.62
CA GLY A 119 0.72 -8.01 6.65
C GLY A 119 0.38 -8.25 5.17
N PHE A 120 -0.29 -9.34 4.80
CA PHE A 120 -0.57 -9.70 3.39
C PHE A 120 -2.06 -9.81 3.05
N ARG A 121 -2.92 -9.07 3.75
CA ARG A 121 -4.36 -9.06 3.49
C ARG A 121 -4.72 -8.03 2.41
N PHE A 122 -5.45 -8.50 1.40
CA PHE A 122 -5.96 -7.70 0.29
C PHE A 122 -7.49 -7.67 0.36
N TYR A 123 -8.08 -6.48 0.18
CA TYR A 123 -9.53 -6.28 0.21
C TYR A 123 -10.15 -6.22 -1.18
N ASP A 124 -9.34 -5.94 -2.20
CA ASP A 124 -9.75 -5.97 -3.60
C ASP A 124 -8.88 -6.95 -4.41
N ALA A 125 -9.49 -7.54 -5.43
CA ALA A 125 -8.83 -8.53 -6.27
C ALA A 125 -7.78 -7.92 -7.21
N VAL A 126 -7.89 -6.63 -7.56
CA VAL A 126 -6.92 -5.95 -8.45
C VAL A 126 -5.57 -5.81 -7.76
N SER A 127 -5.54 -5.26 -6.55
CA SER A 127 -4.33 -5.09 -5.75
C SER A 127 -3.67 -6.43 -5.44
N LEU A 128 -4.47 -7.46 -5.14
CA LEU A 128 -3.98 -8.82 -4.98
C LEU A 128 -3.29 -9.33 -6.26
N ASN A 129 -3.96 -9.18 -7.41
CA ASN A 129 -3.43 -9.65 -8.69
C ASN A 129 -2.09 -8.96 -8.99
N TRP A 130 -2.01 -7.64 -8.79
CA TRP A 130 -0.76 -6.90 -8.95
C TRP A 130 0.31 -7.36 -7.99
N PHE A 131 0.00 -7.44 -6.70
CA PHE A 131 0.94 -7.92 -5.70
C PHE A 131 1.52 -9.29 -6.06
N MET A 132 0.69 -10.25 -6.46
CA MET A 132 1.17 -11.59 -6.80
C MET A 132 2.06 -11.59 -8.05
N MET A 133 1.68 -10.85 -9.10
CA MET A 133 2.46 -10.80 -10.34
C MET A 133 3.79 -10.04 -10.16
N ASP A 134 3.78 -8.90 -9.47
CA ASP A 134 4.96 -8.07 -9.23
C ASP A 134 5.91 -8.72 -8.23
N SER A 135 5.39 -9.33 -7.15
CA SER A 135 6.21 -10.03 -6.17
C SER A 135 6.99 -11.17 -6.79
N LEU A 136 6.34 -11.98 -7.66
CA LEU A 136 7.04 -13.06 -8.35
C LEU A 136 8.04 -12.52 -9.39
N LEU A 137 7.68 -11.47 -10.14
CA LEU A 137 8.57 -10.82 -11.11
C LEU A 137 9.85 -10.32 -10.43
N SER A 138 9.68 -9.52 -9.38
CA SER A 138 10.77 -8.93 -8.58
C SER A 138 11.60 -10.03 -7.93
N THR A 139 10.98 -11.08 -7.39
CA THR A 139 11.68 -12.22 -6.79
C THR A 139 12.53 -12.97 -7.81
N LEU A 140 12.00 -13.28 -9.01
CA LEU A 140 12.76 -14.01 -10.02
C LEU A 140 13.95 -13.17 -10.53
N LYS A 141 13.73 -11.91 -10.89
CA LYS A 141 14.79 -10.98 -11.34
C LYS A 141 15.86 -10.73 -10.27
N ARG A 142 15.49 -10.78 -8.99
CA ARG A 142 16.43 -10.57 -7.88
C ARG A 142 17.42 -11.72 -7.70
N ASN A 143 17.01 -12.94 -8.02
CA ASN A 143 17.77 -14.17 -7.75
C ASN A 143 18.37 -14.82 -8.99
N MET A 144 17.86 -14.48 -10.17
CA MET A 144 18.27 -15.06 -11.44
C MET A 144 18.77 -13.97 -12.38
N GLU A 145 19.70 -14.31 -13.26
CA GLU A 145 20.22 -13.41 -14.29
C GLU A 145 19.23 -13.26 -15.48
N ILE A 146 17.95 -13.07 -15.17
CA ILE A 146 16.88 -12.89 -16.16
C ILE A 146 16.42 -11.43 -16.20
N THR A 147 16.02 -10.97 -17.37
CA THR A 147 15.47 -9.63 -17.60
C THR A 147 14.00 -9.69 -18.03
N THR A 148 13.57 -10.82 -18.59
CA THR A 148 12.26 -10.98 -19.23
C THR A 148 11.47 -12.10 -18.54
N VAL A 149 10.22 -11.82 -18.16
CA VAL A 149 9.31 -12.80 -17.55
C VAL A 149 8.02 -12.80 -18.34
N HIS A 150 7.56 -13.97 -18.77
CA HIS A 150 6.25 -14.18 -19.38
C HIS A 150 5.38 -15.00 -18.43
N TYR A 151 4.11 -14.61 -18.30
CA TYR A 151 3.13 -15.37 -17.53
C TYR A 151 2.13 -16.05 -18.45
N GLN A 152 1.77 -17.28 -18.09
CA GLN A 152 0.71 -18.05 -18.73
C GLN A 152 -0.01 -18.91 -17.67
N SER A 153 -1.11 -19.54 -18.07
CA SER A 153 -1.81 -20.55 -17.28
C SER A 153 -2.29 -21.67 -18.20
N GLU A 154 -1.82 -22.89 -18.00
CA GLU A 154 -2.08 -24.05 -18.87
C GLU A 154 -1.79 -23.76 -20.35
N GLU A 155 -0.66 -23.12 -20.64
CA GLU A 155 -0.27 -22.71 -22.00
C GLU A 155 -1.29 -21.74 -22.67
N GLN A 156 -2.12 -21.06 -21.87
CA GLN A 156 -3.07 -20.04 -22.31
C GLN A 156 -2.78 -18.70 -21.63
N PRO A 157 -3.29 -17.57 -22.17
CA PRO A 157 -3.26 -16.28 -21.48
C PRO A 157 -3.84 -16.37 -20.07
N VAL A 158 -3.24 -15.66 -19.11
CA VAL A 158 -3.77 -15.61 -17.74
C VAL A 158 -5.04 -14.77 -17.74
N THR A 159 -6.16 -15.40 -17.39
CA THR A 159 -7.45 -14.74 -17.20
C THR A 159 -7.69 -14.53 -15.72
N PHE A 160 -7.87 -13.28 -15.31
CA PHE A 160 -8.11 -12.92 -13.92
C PHE A 160 -9.54 -13.28 -13.49
N PRO A 161 -9.79 -13.52 -12.18
CA PRO A 161 -11.15 -13.71 -11.64
C PRO A 161 -12.08 -12.51 -11.90
N ASN A 162 -11.50 -11.32 -11.97
CA ASN A 162 -12.16 -10.02 -12.10
C ASN A 162 -11.66 -9.26 -13.36
N PRO A 163 -11.93 -9.78 -14.57
CA PRO A 163 -11.33 -9.26 -15.80
C PRO A 163 -11.82 -7.85 -16.14
N GLU A 164 -13.05 -7.48 -15.76
CA GLU A 164 -13.60 -6.15 -15.99
C GLU A 164 -12.83 -5.09 -15.19
N ASP A 165 -12.58 -5.34 -13.91
CA ASP A 165 -11.80 -4.43 -13.05
C ASP A 165 -10.36 -4.31 -13.54
N MET A 166 -9.71 -5.43 -13.86
CA MET A 166 -8.34 -5.44 -14.40
C MET A 166 -8.25 -4.74 -15.77
N ALA A 167 -9.32 -4.76 -16.56
CA ALA A 167 -9.40 -4.01 -17.82
C ALA A 167 -9.34 -2.49 -17.59
N THR A 168 -9.97 -1.98 -16.52
CA THR A 168 -9.89 -0.54 -16.18
C THR A 168 -8.46 -0.11 -15.87
N GLN A 169 -7.62 -1.04 -15.43
CA GLN A 169 -6.20 -0.86 -15.10
C GLN A 169 -5.28 -1.17 -16.31
N GLY A 170 -5.83 -1.31 -17.51
CA GLY A 170 -5.06 -1.52 -18.74
C GLY A 170 -4.65 -2.97 -19.01
N LEU A 171 -5.14 -3.96 -18.24
CA LEU A 171 -4.78 -5.36 -18.41
C LEU A 171 -5.94 -6.34 -18.16
N THR A 172 -6.87 -6.46 -19.12
CA THR A 172 -7.99 -7.42 -19.01
C THR A 172 -7.54 -8.89 -18.92
N VAL A 173 -6.48 -9.22 -19.63
CA VAL A 173 -5.89 -10.57 -19.75
C VAL A 173 -4.40 -10.39 -19.94
N LEU A 174 -3.58 -11.25 -19.34
CA LEU A 174 -2.14 -11.22 -19.57
C LEU A 174 -1.81 -12.11 -20.78
N PRO A 175 -1.38 -11.52 -21.91
CA PRO A 175 -1.15 -12.27 -23.14
C PRO A 175 0.15 -13.08 -23.06
N ILE A 176 0.11 -14.30 -23.57
CA ILE A 176 1.23 -15.26 -23.54
C ILE A 176 2.47 -14.76 -24.30
N ASP A 177 2.28 -13.92 -25.32
CA ASP A 177 3.32 -13.46 -26.24
C ASP A 177 3.94 -12.10 -25.84
N GLN A 178 3.54 -11.52 -24.71
CA GLN A 178 4.12 -10.29 -24.19
C GLN A 178 4.85 -10.53 -22.87
N PRO A 179 6.05 -9.92 -22.68
CA PRO A 179 6.66 -9.86 -21.36
C PRO A 179 5.76 -9.13 -20.37
N TYR A 180 5.78 -9.58 -19.13
CA TYR A 180 5.19 -8.86 -18.03
C TYR A 180 6.16 -7.75 -17.56
N GLU A 181 5.76 -6.50 -17.83
CA GLU A 181 6.57 -5.30 -17.55
C GLU A 181 6.31 -4.71 -16.14
N GLY A 182 5.53 -5.40 -15.33
CA GLY A 182 5.10 -4.93 -14.01
C GLY A 182 3.85 -4.04 -14.07
N SER A 183 3.11 -3.97 -12.97
CA SER A 183 1.88 -3.19 -12.85
C SER A 183 2.03 -1.71 -13.25
N VAL A 184 3.16 -1.07 -12.92
CA VAL A 184 3.42 0.36 -13.21
C VAL A 184 3.36 0.64 -14.71
N PHE A 185 3.87 -0.30 -15.52
CA PHE A 185 3.80 -0.20 -16.97
C PHE A 185 2.35 -0.25 -17.45
N PHE A 186 1.54 -1.18 -16.97
CA PHE A 186 0.15 -1.31 -17.43
C PHE A 186 -0.71 -0.13 -17.00
N LEU A 187 -0.57 0.36 -15.77
CA LEU A 187 -1.30 1.55 -15.30
C LEU A 187 -0.95 2.80 -16.11
N SER A 188 0.34 3.04 -16.36
CA SER A 188 0.77 4.21 -17.15
C SER A 188 0.26 4.18 -18.60
N HIS A 189 -0.14 3.02 -19.12
CA HIS A 189 -0.65 2.86 -20.48
C HIS A 189 -2.17 2.62 -20.55
N ALA A 190 -2.84 2.41 -19.42
CA ALA A 190 -4.30 2.30 -19.32
C ALA A 190 -5.01 3.60 -19.75
N GLY A 191 -4.35 4.76 -19.57
CA GLY A 191 -4.80 6.09 -20.00
C GLY A 191 -4.69 6.37 -21.51
N GLY A 192 -4.30 5.39 -22.33
CA GLY A 192 -4.17 5.50 -23.79
C GLY A 192 -5.49 5.56 -24.58
N ARG A 193 -6.57 6.12 -24.02
CA ARG A 193 -7.76 6.53 -24.78
C ARG A 193 -7.66 8.02 -25.08
N GLY A 194 -7.01 8.33 -26.20
CA GLY A 194 -7.10 9.59 -26.96
C GLY A 194 -7.13 10.88 -26.15
N GLU A 195 -5.99 11.58 -26.11
CA GLU A 195 -5.99 13.03 -26.20
C GLU A 195 -6.61 13.44 -27.55
N ASP A 196 -7.93 13.32 -27.70
CA ASP A 196 -8.67 13.95 -28.80
C ASP A 196 -9.83 14.72 -28.18
N GLU A 197 -9.64 16.03 -28.16
CA GLU A 197 -10.60 17.12 -28.13
C GLU A 197 -12.07 16.76 -27.87
N LEU A 198 -12.55 17.18 -26.68
CA LEU A 198 -13.79 17.93 -26.49
C LEU A 198 -14.95 17.57 -27.43
N ASP A 199 -15.85 16.70 -26.95
CA ASP A 199 -17.28 17.00 -26.98
C ASP A 199 -18.03 16.13 -25.95
N SER A 200 -18.64 16.84 -25.01
CA SER A 200 -19.61 16.47 -23.96
C SER A 200 -20.51 15.27 -24.26
N ASP A 201 -20.68 14.34 -23.30
CA ASP A 201 -21.84 14.28 -22.38
C ASP A 201 -21.76 13.02 -21.47
N ASP A 202 -21.89 13.22 -20.16
CA ASP A 202 -22.15 12.29 -19.05
C ASP A 202 -21.50 10.89 -19.00
N GLY A 203 -20.47 10.82 -18.15
CA GLY A 203 -19.97 9.61 -17.51
C GLY A 203 -18.81 9.99 -16.59
N ASP A 204 -19.12 10.21 -15.30
CA ASP A 204 -18.19 10.60 -14.23
C ASP A 204 -16.86 9.83 -14.34
N LEU A 205 -15.85 10.50 -14.91
CA LEU A 205 -14.46 10.10 -14.80
C LEU A 205 -14.02 10.56 -13.42
N MET A 206 -13.54 9.63 -12.58
CA MET A 206 -12.93 9.95 -11.29
C MET A 206 -11.84 11.01 -11.50
N VAL A 207 -12.16 12.26 -11.19
CA VAL A 207 -11.19 13.36 -11.25
C VAL A 207 -10.44 13.35 -9.93
N ASP A 208 -9.11 13.26 -9.98
CA ASP A 208 -8.30 13.42 -8.77
C ASP A 208 -8.58 14.82 -8.18
N GLU A 209 -9.14 14.84 -6.98
CA GLU A 209 -9.42 16.08 -6.26
C GLU A 209 -8.18 16.50 -5.48
N GLN A 210 -7.74 17.75 -5.64
CA GLN A 210 -6.57 18.24 -4.92
C GLN A 210 -6.96 18.62 -3.48
N ILE A 211 -6.23 18.10 -2.49
CA ILE A 211 -6.35 18.52 -1.08
C ILE A 211 -5.48 19.75 -0.85
N VAL A 212 -4.19 19.63 -1.17
CA VAL A 212 -3.21 20.74 -1.19
C VAL A 212 -2.23 20.51 -2.34
N GLU A 213 -1.36 21.49 -2.61
CA GLU A 213 -0.29 21.32 -3.61
C GLU A 213 0.51 20.05 -3.31
N GLY A 214 0.49 19.11 -4.25
CA GLY A 214 1.18 17.83 -4.09
C GLY A 214 0.44 16.68 -3.42
N VAL A 215 -0.79 16.91 -2.97
CA VAL A 215 -1.61 15.91 -2.30
C VAL A 215 -2.92 15.73 -3.03
N LEU A 216 -3.08 14.56 -3.62
CA LEU A 216 -4.23 14.19 -4.43
C LEU A 216 -5.15 13.25 -3.66
N PHE A 217 -6.44 13.37 -3.91
CA PHE A 217 -7.47 12.50 -3.40
C PHE A 217 -8.17 11.79 -4.54
N THR A 218 -8.37 10.49 -4.38
CA THR A 218 -9.20 9.68 -5.28
C THR A 218 -10.15 8.84 -4.42
N SER A 219 -11.42 8.77 -4.80
CA SER A 219 -12.39 7.87 -4.17
C SER A 219 -12.74 6.73 -5.12
N LEU A 220 -12.68 5.50 -4.66
CA LEU A 220 -13.28 4.35 -5.36
C LEU A 220 -14.76 4.16 -5.00
N LEU A 221 -15.26 4.93 -4.03
CA LEU A 221 -16.65 4.92 -3.58
C LEU A 221 -17.42 6.11 -4.14
N GLU A 222 -18.67 5.87 -4.55
CA GLU A 222 -19.63 6.95 -4.79
C GLU A 222 -19.94 7.67 -3.47
N SER A 223 -19.95 9.00 -3.49
CA SER A 223 -20.31 9.79 -2.30
C SER A 223 -21.76 9.52 -1.93
N ASP A 224 -22.00 9.03 -0.71
CA ASP A 224 -23.36 8.88 -0.21
C ASP A 224 -23.97 10.28 0.03
N SER A 225 -25.18 10.49 -0.48
CA SER A 225 -25.92 11.77 -0.38
C SER A 225 -26.47 12.07 1.03
N GLY A 226 -26.05 11.28 2.03
CA GLY A 226 -26.47 11.40 3.42
C GLY A 226 -25.83 12.58 4.17
N GLU A 227 -26.15 12.70 5.46
CA GLU A 227 -25.57 13.72 6.36
C GLU A 227 -24.16 13.36 6.87
N ASN A 228 -23.52 12.31 6.34
CA ASN A 228 -22.20 11.87 6.79
C ASN A 228 -21.07 12.73 6.19
N LEU A 229 -19.88 12.64 6.79
CA LEU A 229 -18.67 13.21 6.20
C LEU A 229 -18.44 12.61 4.82
N SER A 230 -18.07 13.41 3.81
CA SER A 230 -17.72 12.86 2.50
C SER A 230 -16.34 12.17 2.53
N PRO A 231 -16.07 11.23 1.60
CA PRO A 231 -14.74 10.63 1.46
C PRO A 231 -13.61 11.67 1.32
N TYR A 232 -13.84 12.74 0.53
CA TYR A 232 -12.88 13.83 0.37
C TYR A 232 -12.64 14.59 1.69
N GLN A 233 -13.69 14.86 2.47
CA GLN A 233 -13.57 15.55 3.75
C GLN A 233 -12.84 14.68 4.78
N ALA A 234 -13.08 13.37 4.77
CA ALA A 234 -12.37 12.40 5.60
C ALA A 234 -10.87 12.37 5.26
N ALA A 235 -10.52 12.32 3.96
CA ALA A 235 -9.14 12.35 3.49
C ALA A 235 -8.43 13.67 3.81
N SER A 236 -9.11 14.81 3.63
CA SER A 236 -8.58 16.14 3.97
C SER A 236 -8.33 16.27 5.48
N GLY A 237 -9.26 15.78 6.30
CA GLY A 237 -9.10 15.76 7.76
C GLY A 237 -7.96 14.86 8.21
N LEU A 238 -7.82 13.67 7.61
CA LEU A 238 -6.70 12.77 7.85
C LEU A 238 -5.36 13.45 7.52
N PHE A 239 -5.30 14.15 6.38
CA PHE A 239 -4.12 14.89 5.98
C PHE A 239 -3.69 15.92 7.04
N GLU A 240 -4.61 16.80 7.44
CA GLU A 240 -4.32 17.86 8.41
C GLU A 240 -4.01 17.31 9.81
N LEU A 241 -4.70 16.26 10.26
CA LEU A 241 -4.53 15.73 11.61
C LEU A 241 -3.25 14.92 11.78
N ILE A 242 -2.86 14.13 10.76
CA ILE A 242 -1.82 13.10 10.91
C ILE A 242 -0.70 13.23 9.89
N LEU A 243 -1.02 13.40 8.61
CA LEU A 243 -0.03 13.22 7.53
C LEU A 243 0.84 14.46 7.32
N LYS A 244 0.29 15.66 7.50
CA LYS A 244 1.00 16.93 7.32
C LYS A 244 2.26 17.04 8.17
N ASP A 245 2.18 16.61 9.44
CA ASP A 245 3.31 16.64 10.37
C ASP A 245 4.30 15.48 10.17
N LYS A 246 3.91 14.48 9.37
CA LYS A 246 4.78 13.36 8.96
C LYS A 246 5.56 13.67 7.68
N LEU A 247 5.25 14.77 6.98
CA LEU A 247 5.96 15.17 5.77
C LEU A 247 7.45 15.43 6.07
N ALA A 248 8.33 14.93 5.21
CA ALA A 248 9.76 14.88 5.43
C ALA A 248 10.39 16.09 4.76
N GLU A 249 11.19 16.84 5.52
CA GLU A 249 11.85 18.03 5.02
C GLU A 249 12.77 17.68 3.85
N GLY A 250 12.50 18.25 2.67
CA GLY A 250 13.30 18.05 1.45
C GLY A 250 12.78 16.99 0.48
N THR A 251 11.64 16.35 0.78
CA THR A 251 10.93 15.49 -0.18
C THR A 251 10.18 16.31 -1.22
N ASP A 252 10.25 15.90 -2.49
CA ASP A 252 9.47 16.49 -3.57
C ASP A 252 8.04 15.93 -3.53
N TYR A 253 7.07 16.80 -3.26
CA TYR A 253 5.64 16.48 -3.38
C TYR A 253 5.04 17.22 -4.58
N SER A 254 5.79 17.56 -5.62
CA SER A 254 5.23 18.24 -6.79
C SER A 254 4.28 17.32 -7.58
N GLU A 255 3.61 17.88 -8.60
CA GLU A 255 2.77 17.13 -9.55
C GLU A 255 3.47 15.91 -10.21
N LYS A 256 4.80 15.80 -10.10
CA LYS A 256 5.58 14.68 -10.64
C LYS A 256 5.70 13.48 -9.69
N GLU A 257 5.61 13.71 -8.38
CA GLU A 257 5.68 12.69 -7.33
C GLU A 257 4.65 13.04 -6.22
N PRO A 258 3.35 13.11 -6.54
CA PRO A 258 2.34 13.50 -5.57
C PRO A 258 2.17 12.42 -4.49
N MET A 259 1.72 12.85 -3.31
CA MET A 259 1.12 11.95 -2.34
C MET A 259 -0.35 11.73 -2.72
N SER A 260 -0.81 10.49 -2.72
CA SER A 260 -2.19 10.16 -3.01
C SER A 260 -2.86 9.57 -1.76
N ILE A 261 -4.02 10.10 -1.42
CA ILE A 261 -4.90 9.54 -0.40
C ILE A 261 -6.09 8.93 -1.14
N THR A 262 -6.25 7.61 -1.04
CA THR A 262 -7.31 6.89 -1.74
C THR A 262 -8.33 6.35 -0.75
N CYS A 263 -9.60 6.72 -0.92
CA CYS A 263 -10.70 6.05 -0.23
C CYS A 263 -11.00 4.73 -0.96
N VAL A 264 -10.70 3.61 -0.31
CA VAL A 264 -10.73 2.29 -0.95
C VAL A 264 -11.97 1.49 -0.59
N ASP A 265 -12.51 1.64 0.63
CA ASP A 265 -13.67 0.87 1.09
C ASP A 265 -14.28 1.48 2.37
N VAL A 266 -15.33 0.85 2.89
CA VAL A 266 -15.93 1.10 4.20
C VAL A 266 -15.72 -0.10 5.11
N THR A 267 -15.46 0.15 6.39
CA THR A 267 -15.30 -0.89 7.42
C THR A 267 -16.08 -0.53 8.69
N ASP A 268 -16.32 -1.51 9.56
CA ASP A 268 -16.92 -1.29 10.89
C ASP A 268 -15.85 -1.43 11.97
N ILE A 269 -15.70 -0.39 12.78
CA ILE A 269 -14.82 -0.37 13.94
C ILE A 269 -15.65 -0.07 15.18
N GLU A 270 -15.80 -1.07 16.05
CA GLU A 270 -16.57 -0.96 17.31
C GLU A 270 -18.03 -0.50 17.11
N GLY A 271 -18.67 -0.89 15.99
CA GLY A 271 -20.04 -0.48 15.65
C GLY A 271 -20.14 0.90 15.01
N LYS A 272 -19.01 1.46 14.55
CA LYS A 272 -18.92 2.71 13.79
C LYS A 272 -18.47 2.42 12.37
N GLU A 273 -19.23 2.89 11.40
CA GLU A 273 -18.83 2.79 10.01
C GLU A 273 -17.76 3.83 9.67
N CYS A 274 -16.68 3.39 9.05
CA CYS A 274 -15.49 4.19 8.79
C CYS A 274 -15.04 4.03 7.34
N TYR A 275 -14.58 5.12 6.71
CA TYR A 275 -13.86 5.03 5.45
C TYR A 275 -12.47 4.45 5.67
N LEU A 276 -12.08 3.49 4.85
CA LEU A 276 -10.73 2.96 4.80
C LEU A 276 -9.91 3.77 3.81
N LEU A 277 -8.83 4.39 4.28
CA LEU A 277 -7.98 5.30 3.52
C LEU A 277 -6.58 4.70 3.37
N SER A 278 -6.16 4.59 2.11
CA SER A 278 -4.79 4.25 1.73
C SER A 278 -4.01 5.53 1.47
N VAL A 279 -2.72 5.55 1.85
CA VAL A 279 -1.81 6.66 1.56
C VAL A 279 -0.63 6.11 0.77
N SER A 280 -0.47 6.58 -0.46
CA SER A 280 0.61 6.21 -1.37
C SER A 280 1.40 7.43 -1.83
N GLY A 281 2.57 7.20 -2.43
CA GLY A 281 3.54 8.24 -2.80
C GLY A 281 4.85 8.06 -2.02
N VAL A 282 5.47 9.15 -1.55
CA VAL A 282 6.80 9.10 -0.92
C VAL A 282 6.77 8.54 0.53
N PHE A 283 5.60 8.45 1.15
CA PHE A 283 5.40 7.72 2.41
C PHE A 283 4.73 6.38 2.14
N ASN A 284 5.51 5.30 2.22
CA ASN A 284 4.93 3.96 2.19
C ASN A 284 4.40 3.60 3.57
N THR A 285 3.11 3.87 3.74
CA THR A 285 2.30 3.22 4.78
C THR A 285 1.78 1.89 4.20
N LYS A 286 1.32 0.95 5.03
CA LYS A 286 0.71 -0.29 4.51
C LYS A 286 -0.46 0.07 3.57
N ALA A 287 -0.86 -0.85 2.68
CA ALA A 287 -1.93 -0.65 1.69
C ALA A 287 -3.25 -0.07 2.25
N TRP A 288 -3.44 -0.11 3.57
CA TRP A 288 -4.52 0.52 4.34
C TRP A 288 -3.98 0.81 5.74
N GLU A 289 -3.60 2.06 6.03
CA GLU A 289 -3.08 2.44 7.36
C GLU A 289 -4.14 3.15 8.22
N TYR A 290 -5.11 3.84 7.60
CA TYR A 290 -6.05 4.69 8.32
C TYR A 290 -7.50 4.31 8.07
N ALA A 291 -8.33 4.42 9.11
CA ALA A 291 -9.77 4.49 8.96
C ALA A 291 -10.31 5.74 9.62
N VAL A 292 -11.31 6.37 8.99
CA VAL A 292 -11.96 7.59 9.50
C VAL A 292 -13.44 7.32 9.65
N ASP A 293 -13.93 7.39 10.89
CA ASP A 293 -15.35 7.39 11.20
C ASP A 293 -16.02 8.57 10.50
N TYR A 294 -17.04 8.30 9.69
CA TYR A 294 -17.72 9.34 8.92
C TYR A 294 -19.01 9.83 9.58
N ASP A 295 -19.32 9.36 10.79
CA ASP A 295 -20.37 9.91 11.65
C ASP A 295 -19.97 11.31 12.16
N LEU A 296 -20.81 12.29 11.89
CA LEU A 296 -20.61 13.69 12.30
C LEU A 296 -20.45 13.86 13.82
N GLU A 297 -20.96 12.93 14.64
CA GLU A 297 -20.90 13.04 16.10
C GLU A 297 -19.57 12.57 16.71
N SER A 298 -18.73 11.85 15.96
CA SER A 298 -17.51 11.23 16.51
C SER A 298 -16.24 11.41 15.67
N GLN A 299 -16.32 11.36 14.34
CA GLN A 299 -15.22 11.59 13.39
C GLN A 299 -13.82 11.13 13.84
N ASN A 300 -13.74 9.96 14.46
CA ASN A 300 -12.52 9.39 14.99
C ASN A 300 -11.62 8.88 13.86
N VAL A 301 -10.32 9.08 14.02
CA VAL A 301 -9.29 8.57 13.12
C VAL A 301 -8.57 7.43 13.81
N TYR A 302 -8.53 6.29 13.16
CA TYR A 302 -7.89 5.08 13.63
C TYR A 302 -6.68 4.74 12.77
N LEU A 303 -5.60 4.36 13.41
CA LEU A 303 -4.50 3.63 12.81
C LEU A 303 -4.84 2.14 12.85
N ILE A 304 -4.95 1.54 11.67
CA ILE A 304 -5.30 0.12 11.55
C ILE A 304 -4.01 -0.68 11.67
N SER A 305 -4.01 -1.61 12.63
CA SER A 305 -2.87 -2.49 12.89
C SER A 305 -3.32 -3.90 13.21
N ASP A 306 -2.42 -4.84 12.99
CA ASP A 306 -2.65 -6.26 13.24
C ASP A 306 -2.86 -6.59 14.74
N THR A 307 -2.44 -5.69 15.64
CA THR A 307 -2.61 -5.84 17.10
C THR A 307 -3.89 -5.22 17.65
N GLY A 308 -4.70 -4.63 16.76
CA GLY A 308 -5.91 -3.89 17.08
C GLY A 308 -5.87 -2.47 16.52
N ASN A 309 -7.06 -1.92 16.29
CA ASN A 309 -7.21 -0.55 15.80
C ASN A 309 -6.87 0.41 16.93
N GLN A 310 -5.95 1.34 16.66
CA GLN A 310 -5.56 2.36 17.61
C GLN A 310 -6.22 3.68 17.25
N LEU A 311 -7.01 4.25 18.16
CA LEU A 311 -7.47 5.63 18.03
C LEU A 311 -6.26 6.57 18.05
N VAL A 312 -6.05 7.33 16.97
CA VAL A 312 -4.93 8.28 16.84
C VAL A 312 -5.37 9.73 16.96
N GLY A 313 -6.66 10.02 16.83
CA GLY A 313 -7.23 11.34 17.11
C GLY A 313 -8.69 11.43 16.63
N SER A 314 -9.25 12.64 16.65
CA SER A 314 -10.57 12.93 16.09
C SER A 314 -10.50 14.16 15.20
N LEU A 315 -11.18 14.13 14.06
CA LEU A 315 -11.30 15.30 13.19
C LEU A 315 -12.07 16.44 13.86
N LEU A 316 -12.90 16.14 14.87
CA LEU A 316 -13.55 17.16 15.70
C LEU A 316 -12.55 18.00 16.49
N ASP A 317 -11.34 17.46 16.75
CA ASP A 317 -10.29 18.18 17.46
C ASP A 317 -9.55 19.18 16.55
N LEU A 318 -9.60 19.01 15.22
CA LEU A 318 -9.13 20.02 14.26
C LEU A 318 -9.95 21.31 14.34
N GLY A 319 -11.21 21.23 14.80
CA GLY A 319 -12.05 22.39 15.09
C GLY A 319 -11.87 22.96 16.51
N ARG A 320 -10.95 22.42 17.31
CA ARG A 320 -10.73 22.79 18.72
C ARG A 320 -9.31 23.24 19.06
N GLY A 321 -8.39 23.18 18.11
CA GLY A 321 -7.09 23.83 18.16
C GLY A 321 -6.92 24.71 16.94
N ASP A 322 -6.55 25.97 17.15
CA ASP A 322 -6.26 27.01 16.15
C ASP A 322 -7.46 27.65 15.44
N ASN A 323 -8.27 28.38 16.22
CA ASN A 323 -9.03 29.53 15.71
C ASN A 323 -8.06 30.67 15.36
N ILE A 324 -7.36 30.57 14.22
CA ILE A 324 -6.83 31.75 13.54
C ILE A 324 -8.00 32.36 12.77
N VAL A 325 -8.74 33.26 13.42
CA VAL A 325 -9.72 34.10 12.72
C VAL A 325 -8.94 35.26 12.13
N ASP A 326 -8.57 35.16 10.85
CA ASP A 326 -8.12 36.32 10.09
C ASP A 326 -9.34 37.22 9.84
N GLU A 327 -9.58 38.14 10.77
CA GLU A 327 -10.60 39.17 10.59
C GLU A 327 -9.99 40.39 9.90
N GLN A 328 -10.51 40.70 8.72
CA GLN A 328 -10.10 41.88 7.97
C GLN A 328 -10.60 43.15 8.69
N ILE A 329 -9.68 44.02 9.12
CA ILE A 329 -10.04 45.30 9.74
C ILE A 329 -10.48 46.30 8.65
N VAL A 330 -9.71 46.38 7.55
CA VAL A 330 -10.01 47.13 6.32
C VAL A 330 -9.31 46.47 5.13
N GLU A 331 -9.70 46.82 3.91
CA GLU A 331 -9.06 46.33 2.68
C GLU A 331 -7.53 46.53 2.71
N GLY A 332 -6.78 45.43 2.67
CA GLY A 332 -5.31 45.42 2.71
C GLY A 332 -4.65 45.40 4.09
N VAL A 333 -5.40 45.34 5.20
CA VAL A 333 -4.83 45.21 6.57
C VAL A 333 -5.51 44.06 7.30
N LEU A 334 -4.75 42.98 7.53
CA LEU A 334 -5.18 41.79 8.26
C LEU A 334 -4.81 41.91 9.73
N PHE A 335 -5.72 41.42 10.59
CA PHE A 335 -5.44 41.26 12.00
C PHE A 335 -5.40 39.79 12.35
N THR A 336 -4.24 39.37 12.86
CA THR A 336 -4.01 38.01 13.34
C THR A 336 -3.74 38.10 14.84
N SER A 337 -4.58 37.44 15.64
CA SER A 337 -4.41 37.34 17.09
C SER A 337 -3.98 35.94 17.47
N LEU A 338 -2.93 35.83 18.28
CA LEU A 338 -2.55 34.58 18.95
C LEU A 338 -3.21 34.42 20.34
N LEU A 339 -4.12 35.33 20.69
CA LEU A 339 -4.82 35.35 21.97
C LEU A 339 -6.31 35.13 21.73
N GLU A 340 -6.89 34.20 22.47
CA GLU A 340 -8.34 33.97 22.50
C GLU A 340 -9.09 35.17 23.12
N SER A 341 -10.30 35.44 22.61
CA SER A 341 -11.19 36.43 23.21
C SER A 341 -11.81 35.85 24.48
N ASP A 342 -11.52 36.46 25.63
CA ASP A 342 -12.19 36.09 26.88
C ASP A 342 -13.65 36.57 26.84
N SER A 343 -14.59 35.68 27.14
CA SER A 343 -16.05 35.91 27.07
C SER A 343 -16.62 36.92 28.09
N GLY A 344 -15.75 37.65 28.80
CA GLY A 344 -16.12 38.68 29.77
C GLY A 344 -16.44 40.06 29.17
N GLU A 345 -16.69 41.07 30.03
CA GLU A 345 -16.98 42.46 29.62
C GLU A 345 -15.75 43.25 29.09
N ASN A 346 -14.64 42.57 28.81
CA ASN A 346 -13.43 43.21 28.30
C ASN A 346 -13.47 43.32 26.77
N LEU A 347 -12.77 44.30 26.22
CA LEU A 347 -12.61 44.44 24.77
C LEU A 347 -11.91 43.20 24.21
N THR A 348 -12.45 42.65 23.12
CA THR A 348 -11.80 41.53 22.44
C THR A 348 -10.47 41.99 21.80
N PRO A 349 -9.50 41.08 21.56
CA PRO A 349 -8.26 41.43 20.90
C PRO A 349 -8.47 42.16 19.56
N TYR A 350 -9.46 41.73 18.76
CA TYR A 350 -9.87 42.41 17.53
C TYR A 350 -10.38 43.84 17.79
N GLN A 351 -11.28 44.02 18.77
CA GLN A 351 -11.83 45.34 19.10
C GLN A 351 -10.76 46.30 19.62
N ALA A 352 -9.81 45.79 20.41
CA ALA A 352 -8.66 46.56 20.86
C ALA A 352 -7.75 46.96 19.69
N ALA A 353 -7.44 46.03 18.78
CA ALA A 353 -6.59 46.27 17.62
C ALA A 353 -7.24 47.20 16.59
N SER A 354 -8.52 47.02 16.31
CA SER A 354 -9.32 47.91 15.44
C SER A 354 -9.40 49.33 16.02
N GLY A 355 -9.61 49.45 17.34
CA GLY A 355 -9.54 50.74 18.03
C GLY A 355 -8.16 51.41 17.93
N LEU A 356 -7.08 50.62 18.02
CA LEU A 356 -5.71 51.11 17.89
C LEU A 356 -5.36 51.53 16.45
N TYR A 357 -5.90 50.81 15.46
CA TYR A 357 -5.82 51.18 14.05
C TYR A 357 -6.45 52.55 13.80
N ASP A 358 -7.69 52.75 14.24
CA ASP A 358 -8.43 54.00 14.07
C ASP A 358 -7.78 55.18 14.83
N LEU A 359 -7.16 54.93 15.99
CA LEU A 359 -6.56 55.98 16.83
C LEU A 359 -5.14 56.40 16.41
N ILE A 360 -4.33 55.49 15.85
CA ILE A 360 -2.88 55.70 15.71
C ILE A 360 -2.38 55.48 14.28
N LEU A 361 -2.94 54.50 13.55
CA LEU A 361 -2.36 54.00 12.30
C LEU A 361 -3.06 54.55 11.06
N LYS A 362 -4.37 54.82 11.12
CA LYS A 362 -5.17 55.33 10.01
C LYS A 362 -4.64 56.63 9.40
N ASP A 363 -4.16 57.55 10.23
CA ASP A 363 -3.60 58.84 9.78
C ASP A 363 -2.11 58.74 9.37
N LYS A 364 -1.44 57.61 9.64
CA LYS A 364 -0.03 57.37 9.28
C LYS A 364 0.14 56.52 8.02
N LEU A 365 -0.90 55.81 7.61
CA LEU A 365 -0.93 55.08 6.35
C LEU A 365 -1.20 56.06 5.20
N VAL A 366 -0.19 56.30 4.37
CA VAL A 366 -0.31 57.17 3.20
C VAL A 366 -1.22 56.49 2.18
N SER A 367 -2.36 57.13 1.87
CA SER A 367 -3.31 56.63 0.87
C SER A 367 -2.60 56.36 -0.46
N GLY A 368 -2.73 55.14 -0.98
CA GLY A 368 -2.18 54.76 -2.29
C GLY A 368 -0.83 54.04 -2.27
N THR A 369 -0.34 53.65 -1.10
CA THR A 369 0.82 52.75 -0.99
C THR A 369 0.34 51.30 -0.94
N ASP A 370 0.71 50.50 -1.93
CA ASP A 370 0.44 49.06 -1.99
C ASP A 370 1.48 48.32 -1.15
N TYR A 371 1.10 47.93 0.07
CA TYR A 371 1.97 47.18 0.98
C TYR A 371 2.03 45.68 0.66
N SER A 372 1.32 45.21 -0.38
CA SER A 372 1.25 43.79 -0.73
C SER A 372 2.48 43.23 -1.44
N LYS A 373 3.40 44.09 -1.93
CA LYS A 373 4.48 43.64 -2.84
C LYS A 373 5.90 43.77 -2.33
N ASP A 374 6.25 44.80 -1.56
CA ASP A 374 7.68 45.03 -1.27
C ASP A 374 8.09 44.74 0.17
N HIS A 375 7.20 44.77 1.17
CA HIS A 375 7.46 44.27 2.53
C HIS A 375 6.12 43.99 3.25
N PRO A 376 5.72 42.71 3.43
CA PRO A 376 4.59 42.40 4.31
C PRO A 376 4.95 42.80 5.76
N MET A 377 4.03 43.46 6.46
CA MET A 377 4.13 43.77 7.88
C MET A 377 3.20 42.87 8.68
#